data_AF-A0A1V5A3K4-F1
#
_entry.id   AF-A0A1V5A3K4-F1
#
_cell.length_a   1.000
_cell.length_b   1.000
_cell.length_c   1.000
_cell.angle_alpha   90.00
_cell.angle_beta   90.00
_cell.angle_gamma   90.00
#
_symmetry.space_group_name_H-M   'P 1'
#
loop_
_entity.id
_entity.type
_entity.pdbx_description
1 polymer ?
#
loop_
_entity_poly.entity_id
_entity_poly.type
_entity_poly.pdbx_seq_one_letter_code
_entity_poly.pdbx_strand_id
1 'polypeptide(L)'
;MSRQQPEEREPSLLEKFKTSENAWVSLARELLWVAAVVGSIALILFLISGTWPAVVTIESESMVPNMQVGDLVFVVSADRFGELQSWTSAKEIGYQKYGDYGDILIYRPNDAPNPPVYIPFLTQGVHPIIHRAMDRIESGETIPKYYNPFRGQTTPVRYIPATIQNNSLVLENGTVVTPQNADPSNGYLVQTTLLSPHSGYITKGDNNQVSDQGGYLSSVSGEVIMPVKDEWIVGKALFSIPLLGYLPLNIVPVAIVLIALMLVWEYVAGKKDKGIEKREKEKKRVKGKK
;
A
#
# COMPACT_ATOMS: atom_id res chain seq x y z
N MET A 1 4.58 57.13 -47.63
CA MET A 1 4.82 55.80 -47.01
C MET A 1 3.76 55.58 -45.95
N SER A 2 2.74 54.78 -46.24
CA SER A 2 1.69 54.45 -45.27
C SER A 2 2.22 53.37 -44.34
N ARG A 3 2.32 53.65 -43.03
CA ARG A 3 2.58 52.63 -42.01
C ARG A 3 1.30 51.78 -41.91
N GLN A 4 1.34 50.56 -42.42
CA GLN A 4 0.33 49.56 -42.10
C GLN A 4 0.37 49.31 -40.59
N GLN A 5 -0.77 49.49 -39.91
CA GLN A 5 -0.94 49.08 -38.53
C GLN A 5 -0.84 47.55 -38.46
N PRO A 6 -0.25 46.97 -37.40
CA PRO A 6 -0.21 45.52 -37.26
C PRO A 6 -1.63 45.01 -37.03
N GLU A 7 -2.08 44.04 -37.84
CA GLU A 7 -3.30 43.28 -37.57
C GLU A 7 -3.22 42.67 -36.16
N GLU A 8 -4.07 43.13 -35.25
CA GLU A 8 -4.28 42.48 -33.96
C GLU A 8 -4.86 41.09 -34.21
N ARG A 9 -4.01 40.07 -34.09
CA ARG A 9 -4.46 38.67 -34.11
C ARG A 9 -5.44 38.47 -32.97
N GLU A 10 -6.66 38.05 -33.31
CA GLU A 10 -7.60 37.60 -32.29
C GLU A 10 -6.95 36.52 -31.42
N PRO A 11 -6.97 36.67 -30.09
CA PRO A 11 -6.32 35.71 -29.22
C PRO A 11 -6.97 34.34 -29.40
N SER A 12 -6.12 33.32 -29.54
CA SER A 12 -6.57 31.94 -29.70
C SER A 12 -7.47 31.53 -28.52
N LEU A 13 -8.34 30.53 -28.71
CA LEU A 13 -9.19 30.03 -27.62
C LEU A 13 -8.38 29.63 -26.37
N LEU A 14 -7.14 29.17 -26.56
CA LEU A 14 -6.19 28.86 -25.49
C LEU A 14 -5.68 30.10 -24.76
N GLU A 15 -5.40 31.19 -25.49
CA GLU A 15 -5.00 32.46 -24.89
C GLU A 15 -6.17 33.11 -24.14
N LYS A 16 -7.37 33.13 -24.73
CA LYS A 16 -8.59 33.60 -24.06
C LYS A 16 -8.86 32.80 -22.78
N PHE A 17 -8.62 31.48 -22.77
CA PHE A 17 -8.74 30.63 -21.57
C PHE A 17 -7.64 30.91 -20.52
N LYS A 18 -6.39 31.12 -20.95
CA LYS A 18 -5.26 31.41 -20.05
C LYS A 18 -5.36 32.77 -19.36
N THR A 19 -5.93 33.79 -20.02
CA THR A 19 -5.97 35.16 -19.49
C THR A 19 -7.34 35.59 -19.00
N SER A 20 -8.38 34.74 -19.12
CA SER A 20 -9.72 35.11 -18.66
C SER A 20 -9.75 35.44 -17.16
N GLU A 21 -10.33 36.59 -16.82
CA GLU A 21 -10.65 37.02 -15.45
C GLU A 21 -12.02 36.50 -14.97
N ASN A 22 -12.75 35.73 -15.78
CA ASN A 22 -14.02 35.14 -15.36
C ASN A 22 -13.78 34.09 -14.26
N ALA A 23 -14.47 34.26 -13.13
CA ALA A 23 -14.34 33.41 -11.96
C ALA A 23 -14.51 31.91 -12.26
N TRP A 24 -15.49 31.54 -13.10
CA TRP A 24 -15.73 30.14 -13.48
C TRP A 24 -14.64 29.57 -14.38
N VAL A 25 -14.06 30.41 -15.26
CA VAL A 25 -12.96 30.00 -16.14
C VAL A 25 -11.66 29.84 -15.33
N SER A 26 -11.40 30.72 -14.37
CA SER A 26 -10.27 30.57 -13.44
C SER A 26 -10.40 29.30 -12.61
N LEU A 27 -11.59 29.05 -12.03
CA LEU A 27 -11.85 27.83 -11.27
C LEU A 27 -11.63 26.57 -12.12
N ALA A 28 -12.15 26.53 -13.35
CA ALA A 28 -11.96 25.40 -14.24
C ALA A 28 -10.47 25.18 -14.59
N ARG A 29 -9.72 26.27 -14.82
CA ARG A 29 -8.27 26.23 -15.08
C ARG A 29 -7.50 25.72 -13.87
N GLU A 30 -7.86 26.15 -12.67
CA GLU A 30 -7.26 25.69 -11.41
C GLU A 30 -7.52 24.20 -11.17
N LEU A 31 -8.76 23.74 -11.37
CA LEU A 31 -9.12 22.32 -11.27
C LEU A 31 -8.38 21.48 -12.31
N LEU A 32 -8.28 21.95 -13.56
CA LEU A 32 -7.50 21.28 -14.60
C LEU A 32 -6.01 21.20 -14.26
N TRP A 33 -5.44 22.26 -13.66
CA TRP A 33 -4.05 22.25 -13.22
C TRP A 33 -3.82 21.24 -12.10
N VAL A 34 -4.71 21.21 -11.09
CA VAL A 34 -4.65 20.22 -10.01
C VAL A 34 -4.77 18.80 -10.57
N ALA A 35 -5.74 18.56 -11.47
CA ALA A 35 -5.91 17.28 -12.12
C ALA A 35 -4.66 16.88 -12.94
N ALA A 36 -4.04 17.83 -13.64
CA ALA A 36 -2.82 17.59 -14.40
C ALA A 36 -1.64 17.24 -13.49
N VAL A 37 -1.45 17.94 -12.37
CA VAL A 37 -0.38 17.66 -11.41
C VAL A 37 -0.59 16.30 -10.74
N VAL A 38 -1.78 16.04 -10.20
CA VAL A 38 -2.11 14.77 -9.54
C VAL A 38 -2.02 13.61 -10.54
N GLY A 39 -2.58 13.78 -11.74
CA GLY A 39 -2.52 12.81 -12.82
C GLY A 39 -1.08 12.53 -13.27
N SER A 40 -0.21 13.54 -13.31
CA SER A 40 1.21 13.35 -13.63
C SER A 40 1.94 12.54 -12.56
N ILE A 41 1.69 12.82 -11.27
CA ILE A 41 2.26 12.04 -10.17
C ILE A 41 1.77 10.60 -10.22
N ALA A 42 0.47 10.38 -10.38
CA ALA A 42 -0.13 9.05 -10.49
C ALA A 42 0.42 8.28 -11.71
N LEU A 43 0.58 8.96 -12.85
CA LEU A 43 1.17 8.37 -14.06
C LEU A 43 2.64 7.99 -13.83
N ILE A 44 3.45 8.86 -13.24
CA ILE A 44 4.85 8.55 -12.92
C ILE A 44 4.93 7.34 -11.99
N LEU A 45 4.12 7.33 -10.93
CA LEU A 45 4.04 6.20 -10.00
C LEU A 45 3.68 4.91 -10.74
N PHE A 46 2.64 4.92 -11.58
CA PHE A 46 2.21 3.77 -12.36
C PHE A 46 3.29 3.29 -13.35
N LEU A 47 4.00 4.20 -14.01
CA LEU A 47 5.07 3.84 -14.95
C LEU A 47 6.27 3.20 -14.23
N ILE A 48 6.58 3.65 -13.01
CA ILE A 48 7.66 3.08 -12.18
C ILE A 48 7.24 1.74 -11.56
N SER A 49 6.02 1.67 -11.00
CA SER A 49 5.54 0.49 -10.29
C SER A 49 5.09 -0.62 -11.24
N GLY A 50 4.52 -0.26 -12.39
CA GLY A 50 3.81 -1.19 -13.27
C GLY A 50 2.51 -1.74 -12.69
N THR A 51 2.03 -1.18 -11.56
CA THR A 51 0.79 -1.61 -10.91
C THR A 51 0.09 -0.46 -10.20
N TRP A 52 -1.22 -0.56 -10.03
CA TRP A 52 -2.02 0.36 -9.25
C TRP A 52 -2.83 -0.41 -8.20
N PRO A 53 -2.76 -0.02 -6.91
CA PRO A 53 -2.09 1.15 -6.36
C PRO A 53 -0.57 0.95 -6.27
N ALA A 54 0.19 2.03 -6.45
CA ALA A 54 1.66 2.01 -6.30
C ALA A 54 2.10 2.10 -4.83
N VAL A 55 1.19 2.41 -3.91
CA VAL A 55 1.45 2.50 -2.47
C VAL A 55 0.30 1.90 -1.67
N VAL A 56 0.63 1.19 -0.60
CA VAL A 56 -0.34 0.64 0.37
C VAL A 56 0.17 0.88 1.79
N THR A 57 -0.69 0.74 2.80
CA THR A 57 -0.31 0.91 4.21
C THR A 57 -0.44 -0.39 4.97
N ILE A 58 0.46 -0.64 5.92
CA ILE A 58 0.32 -1.74 6.88
C ILE A 58 -0.69 -1.36 7.96
N GLU A 59 -1.81 -2.08 7.99
CA GLU A 59 -2.94 -1.81 8.90
C GLU A 59 -2.98 -2.74 10.11
N SER A 60 -2.29 -3.87 10.05
CA SER A 60 -2.33 -4.91 11.09
C SER A 60 -0.94 -5.37 11.51
N GLU A 61 -0.88 -5.98 12.69
CA GLU A 61 0.37 -6.50 13.27
C GLU A 61 0.83 -7.82 12.63
N SER A 62 0.18 -8.31 11.56
CA SER A 62 0.49 -9.61 10.96
C SER A 62 1.90 -9.71 10.39
N MET A 63 2.53 -8.57 10.08
CA MET A 63 3.89 -8.50 9.51
C MET A 63 4.96 -8.07 10.52
N VAL A 64 4.60 -7.87 11.79
CA VAL A 64 5.56 -7.59 12.86
C VAL A 64 6.44 -8.84 13.08
N PRO A 65 7.76 -8.69 13.34
CA PRO A 65 8.50 -7.45 13.55
C PRO A 65 9.09 -6.84 12.27
N ASN A 66 8.92 -7.50 11.13
CA ASN A 66 9.60 -7.15 9.89
C ASN A 66 9.01 -5.93 9.17
N MET A 67 7.70 -5.68 9.36
CA MET A 67 7.02 -4.45 8.94
C MET A 67 6.04 -4.01 10.03
N GLN A 68 6.02 -2.71 10.31
CA GLN A 68 5.26 -2.15 11.44
C GLN A 68 3.92 -1.56 10.97
N VAL A 69 2.94 -1.55 11.87
CA VAL A 69 1.68 -0.84 11.64
C VAL A 69 1.98 0.64 11.37
N GLY A 70 1.36 1.19 10.33
CA GLY A 70 1.58 2.58 9.90
C GLY A 70 2.76 2.77 8.93
N ASP A 71 3.46 1.71 8.53
CA ASP A 71 4.42 1.79 7.44
C ASP A 71 3.70 2.02 6.10
N LEU A 72 4.20 2.97 5.29
CA LEU A 72 3.76 3.14 3.91
C LEU A 72 4.65 2.30 2.99
N VAL A 73 4.06 1.34 2.28
CA VAL A 73 4.76 0.38 1.44
C VAL A 73 4.63 0.80 -0.01
N PHE A 74 5.76 0.93 -0.70
CA PHE A 74 5.80 1.10 -2.14
C PHE A 74 5.66 -0.27 -2.82
N VAL A 75 4.72 -0.38 -3.75
CA VAL A 75 4.33 -1.64 -4.40
C VAL A 75 4.70 -1.58 -5.88
N VAL A 76 5.22 -2.69 -6.40
CA VAL A 76 5.55 -2.88 -7.82
C VAL A 76 4.87 -4.12 -8.35
N SER A 77 4.64 -4.23 -9.66
CA SER A 77 4.10 -5.46 -10.26
C SER A 77 4.98 -6.68 -9.91
N ALA A 78 4.41 -7.87 -9.81
CA ALA A 78 5.09 -9.06 -9.28
C ALA A 78 6.36 -9.44 -10.07
N ASP A 79 6.35 -9.15 -11.38
CA ASP A 79 7.43 -9.34 -12.35
C ASP A 79 8.39 -8.13 -12.46
N ARG A 80 8.07 -7.00 -11.82
CA ARG A 80 8.91 -5.79 -11.85
C ARG A 80 10.17 -6.03 -11.02
N PHE A 81 11.32 -5.68 -11.61
CA PHE A 81 12.64 -5.79 -10.97
C PHE A 81 13.01 -7.24 -10.60
N GLY A 82 12.57 -8.22 -11.38
CA GLY A 82 12.86 -9.64 -11.21
C GLY A 82 11.62 -10.44 -10.83
N GLU A 83 11.70 -11.76 -11.00
CA GLU A 83 10.60 -12.66 -10.64
C GLU A 83 10.32 -12.65 -9.15
N LEU A 84 9.04 -12.83 -8.78
CA LEU A 84 8.61 -12.99 -7.40
C LEU A 84 9.23 -14.25 -6.80
N GLN A 85 9.92 -14.09 -5.67
CA GLN A 85 10.56 -15.21 -4.97
C GLN A 85 9.74 -15.64 -3.76
N SER A 86 9.35 -16.90 -3.67
CA SER A 86 8.78 -17.48 -2.46
C SER A 86 9.86 -17.69 -1.40
N TRP A 87 9.49 -17.89 -0.14
CA TRP A 87 10.41 -18.21 0.95
C TRP A 87 11.25 -19.46 0.61
N THR A 88 10.61 -20.50 0.08
CA THR A 88 11.29 -21.74 -0.34
C THR A 88 12.34 -21.47 -1.41
N SER A 89 11.97 -20.85 -2.53
CA SER A 89 12.92 -20.55 -3.62
C SER A 89 14.01 -19.57 -3.21
N ALA A 90 13.64 -18.52 -2.46
CA ALA A 90 14.55 -17.48 -2.02
C ALA A 90 15.62 -18.00 -1.06
N LYS A 91 15.28 -18.97 -0.22
CA LYS A 91 16.23 -19.60 0.69
C LYS A 91 17.34 -20.36 -0.03
N GLU A 92 17.04 -20.99 -1.16
CA GLU A 92 18.04 -21.70 -1.97
C GLU A 92 19.10 -20.76 -2.55
N ILE A 93 18.68 -19.54 -2.92
CA ILE A 93 19.55 -18.52 -3.51
C ILE A 93 20.05 -17.47 -2.50
N GLY A 94 19.67 -17.59 -1.23
CA GLY A 94 20.04 -16.64 -0.18
C GLY A 94 19.39 -15.24 -0.30
N TYR A 95 18.28 -15.11 -1.01
CA TYR A 95 17.58 -13.83 -1.20
C TYR A 95 16.69 -13.49 0.00
N GLN A 96 16.90 -12.32 0.60
CA GLN A 96 16.13 -11.85 1.76
C GLN A 96 15.50 -10.50 1.51
N LYS A 97 14.30 -10.32 2.08
CA LYS A 97 13.55 -9.06 2.08
C LYS A 97 12.78 -8.90 3.38
N TYR A 98 12.95 -7.72 4.00
CA TYR A 98 12.43 -7.40 5.33
C TYR A 98 12.80 -8.48 6.37
N GLY A 99 14.10 -8.74 6.55
CA GLY A 99 14.59 -9.58 7.64
C GLY A 99 14.41 -11.10 7.50
N ASP A 100 13.76 -11.58 6.43
CA ASP A 100 13.54 -13.01 6.16
C ASP A 100 13.55 -13.29 4.65
N TYR A 101 13.57 -14.56 4.25
CA TYR A 101 13.62 -15.01 2.87
C TYR A 101 12.33 -14.70 2.10
N GLY A 102 12.48 -14.43 0.80
CA GLY A 102 11.36 -14.27 -0.13
C GLY A 102 10.72 -12.89 -0.11
N ASP A 103 9.87 -12.65 -1.10
CA ASP A 103 9.15 -11.40 -1.29
C ASP A 103 7.86 -11.34 -0.43
N ILE A 104 7.44 -10.11 -0.15
CA ILE A 104 6.16 -9.82 0.50
C ILE A 104 5.14 -9.47 -0.58
N LEU A 105 4.07 -10.24 -0.61
CA LEU A 105 3.00 -10.18 -1.59
C LEU A 105 1.86 -9.31 -1.09
N ILE A 106 1.39 -8.40 -1.95
CA ILE A 106 0.17 -7.62 -1.76
C ILE A 106 -0.88 -8.23 -2.69
N TYR A 107 -1.98 -8.73 -2.14
CA TYR A 107 -2.97 -9.46 -2.92
C TYR A 107 -4.38 -9.30 -2.36
N ARG A 108 -5.38 -9.63 -3.20
CA ARG A 108 -6.77 -9.74 -2.79
C ARG A 108 -7.09 -11.17 -2.35
N PRO A 109 -7.81 -11.38 -1.24
CA PRO A 109 -8.26 -12.73 -0.88
C PRO A 109 -9.38 -13.18 -1.81
N ASN A 110 -9.22 -14.37 -2.40
CA ASN A 110 -10.19 -15.00 -3.29
C ASN A 110 -10.68 -14.03 -4.40
N ASP A 111 -11.92 -14.18 -4.86
CA ASP A 111 -12.52 -13.35 -5.91
C ASP A 111 -13.10 -12.02 -5.38
N ALA A 112 -12.47 -11.43 -4.36
CA ALA A 112 -12.89 -10.13 -3.80
C ALA A 112 -13.01 -9.05 -4.90
N PRO A 113 -14.02 -8.14 -4.81
CA PRO A 113 -14.32 -7.16 -5.84
C PRO A 113 -13.11 -6.33 -6.31
N ASN A 114 -13.11 -6.00 -7.60
CA ASN A 114 -12.10 -5.19 -8.28
C ASN A 114 -12.71 -3.78 -8.51
N PRO A 115 -12.05 -2.66 -8.17
CA PRO A 115 -10.64 -2.46 -7.79
C PRO A 115 -10.22 -3.03 -6.43
N PRO A 116 -8.96 -3.52 -6.30
CA PRO A 116 -8.39 -4.11 -5.06
C PRO A 116 -8.12 -3.09 -3.95
N VAL A 117 -8.55 -1.85 -4.12
CA VAL A 117 -8.20 -0.75 -3.21
C VAL A 117 -9.48 -0.12 -2.75
N TYR A 118 -9.70 -0.14 -1.44
CA TYR A 118 -10.65 0.74 -0.81
C TYR A 118 -10.07 2.16 -0.71
N ILE A 119 -10.72 3.12 -1.37
CA ILE A 119 -10.45 4.53 -1.22
C ILE A 119 -11.75 5.15 -0.69
N PRO A 120 -11.74 5.75 0.51
CA PRO A 120 -12.91 6.39 1.07
C PRO A 120 -13.59 7.31 0.04
N PHE A 121 -14.90 7.16 -0.12
CA PHE A 121 -15.74 7.96 -1.03
C PHE A 121 -15.52 7.77 -2.54
N LEU A 122 -14.55 6.94 -2.96
CA LEU A 122 -14.23 6.73 -4.39
C LEU A 122 -14.39 5.29 -4.86
N THR A 123 -14.09 4.29 -4.02
CA THR A 123 -14.17 2.88 -4.41
C THR A 123 -14.77 2.02 -3.30
N GLN A 124 -15.33 0.86 -3.68
CA GLN A 124 -15.90 -0.15 -2.77
C GLN A 124 -15.01 -1.40 -2.67
N GLY A 125 -13.68 -1.23 -2.76
CA GLY A 125 -12.72 -2.35 -2.74
C GLY A 125 -12.57 -3.01 -1.37
N VAL A 126 -11.94 -4.18 -1.33
CA VAL A 126 -11.49 -4.84 -0.09
C VAL A 126 -10.04 -4.43 0.17
N HIS A 127 -9.68 -4.16 1.42
CA HIS A 127 -8.29 -3.87 1.78
C HIS A 127 -7.40 -5.08 1.44
N PRO A 128 -6.28 -4.89 0.73
CA PRO A 128 -5.42 -6.00 0.33
C PRO A 128 -4.73 -6.63 1.54
N ILE A 129 -4.43 -7.91 1.42
CA ILE A 129 -3.61 -8.64 2.39
C ILE A 129 -2.15 -8.48 1.98
N ILE A 130 -1.28 -8.26 2.97
CA ILE A 130 0.16 -8.02 2.78
C ILE A 130 0.88 -9.07 3.59
N HIS A 131 1.36 -10.14 2.95
CA HIS A 131 1.99 -11.28 3.61
C HIS A 131 3.15 -11.86 2.80
N ARG A 132 4.06 -12.58 3.45
CA ARG A 132 5.20 -13.22 2.79
C ARG A 132 4.73 -14.37 1.91
N ALA A 133 5.26 -14.45 0.68
CA ALA A 133 5.06 -15.61 -0.17
C ALA A 133 5.89 -16.76 0.39
N MET A 134 5.24 -17.82 0.88
CA MET A 134 5.92 -18.99 1.45
C MET A 134 6.31 -19.97 0.36
N ASP A 135 5.36 -20.28 -0.53
CA ASP A 135 5.54 -21.26 -1.59
C ASP A 135 4.56 -21.02 -2.75
N ARG A 136 4.76 -21.69 -3.88
CA ARG A 136 3.81 -21.72 -4.99
C ARG A 136 3.41 -23.18 -5.24
N ILE A 137 2.10 -23.43 -5.27
CA ILE A 137 1.55 -24.77 -5.53
C ILE A 137 0.75 -24.78 -6.82
N GLU A 138 0.63 -25.96 -7.42
CA GLU A 138 -0.09 -26.19 -8.67
C GLU A 138 -1.52 -26.70 -8.44
N SER A 139 -2.34 -26.69 -9.50
CA SER A 139 -3.68 -27.26 -9.46
C SER A 139 -3.62 -28.77 -9.16
N GLY A 140 -4.45 -29.23 -8.24
CA GLY A 140 -4.50 -30.62 -7.78
C GLY A 140 -3.55 -30.96 -6.62
N GLU A 141 -2.68 -30.04 -6.21
CA GLU A 141 -1.80 -30.26 -5.05
C GLU A 141 -2.53 -30.01 -3.73
N THR A 142 -2.08 -30.66 -2.66
CA THR A 142 -2.60 -30.40 -1.30
C THR A 142 -2.15 -29.02 -0.83
N ILE A 143 -3.07 -28.22 -0.30
CA ILE A 143 -2.74 -26.92 0.28
C ILE A 143 -1.97 -27.16 1.58
N PRO A 144 -0.68 -26.78 1.66
CA PRO A 144 0.09 -26.98 2.88
C PRO A 144 -0.21 -25.90 3.92
N LYS A 145 -0.02 -26.25 5.18
CA LYS A 145 -0.05 -25.32 6.29
C LYS A 145 1.35 -25.17 6.91
N TYR A 146 1.83 -23.93 6.88
CA TYR A 146 3.10 -23.53 7.50
C TYR A 146 2.83 -23.06 8.94
N TYR A 147 3.28 -23.81 9.93
CA TYR A 147 3.12 -23.50 11.35
C TYR A 147 4.41 -22.91 11.93
N ASN A 148 4.29 -21.77 12.60
CA ASN A 148 5.31 -21.21 13.49
C ASN A 148 4.70 -20.98 14.88
N PRO A 149 5.02 -21.79 15.90
CA PRO A 149 4.47 -21.61 17.24
C PRO A 149 4.96 -20.30 17.91
N PHE A 150 6.07 -19.72 17.46
CA PHE A 150 6.73 -18.55 18.04
C PHE A 150 6.43 -17.24 17.27
N ARG A 151 5.15 -16.99 16.97
CA ARG A 151 4.62 -15.78 16.29
C ARG A 151 5.52 -14.54 16.37
N GLY A 152 6.16 -14.16 15.26
CA GLY A 152 6.97 -12.94 15.19
C GLY A 152 8.16 -12.85 16.15
N GLN A 153 8.32 -13.78 17.09
CA GLN A 153 9.44 -13.83 18.04
C GLN A 153 10.70 -14.37 17.36
N THR A 154 10.52 -15.31 16.45
CA THR A 154 11.58 -15.89 15.63
C THR A 154 11.02 -16.30 14.28
N THR A 155 11.86 -16.14 13.26
CA THR A 155 11.63 -16.68 11.94
C THR A 155 12.23 -18.08 11.87
N PRO A 156 11.45 -19.10 11.49
CA PRO A 156 11.97 -20.44 11.28
C PRO A 156 13.12 -20.47 10.27
N VAL A 157 14.21 -21.13 10.62
CA VAL A 157 15.30 -21.42 9.68
C VAL A 157 14.85 -22.49 8.69
N ARG A 158 13.99 -23.41 9.10
CA ARG A 158 13.43 -24.48 8.25
C ARG A 158 12.02 -24.85 8.68
N TYR A 159 11.25 -25.39 7.74
CA TYR A 159 9.97 -26.04 8.01
C TYR A 159 10.15 -27.55 7.89
N ILE A 160 9.89 -28.28 8.98
CA ILE A 160 10.01 -29.74 9.02
C ILE A 160 8.63 -30.39 8.83
N PRO A 161 8.54 -31.52 8.09
CA PRO A 161 7.28 -32.24 7.94
C PRO A 161 6.66 -32.64 9.28
N ALA A 162 5.36 -32.41 9.43
CA ALA A 162 4.59 -32.79 10.59
C ALA A 162 3.16 -33.17 10.19
N THR A 163 2.48 -33.88 11.08
CA THR A 163 1.06 -34.22 10.97
C THR A 163 0.30 -33.70 12.17
N ILE A 164 -1.01 -33.51 12.03
CA ILE A 164 -1.88 -33.21 13.18
C ILE A 164 -2.53 -34.52 13.63
N GLN A 165 -2.24 -34.94 14.85
CA GLN A 165 -2.86 -36.10 15.49
C GLN A 165 -3.41 -35.69 16.86
N ASN A 166 -4.68 -35.98 17.14
CA ASN A 166 -5.34 -35.58 18.39
C ASN A 166 -5.11 -34.10 18.75
N ASN A 167 -5.27 -33.22 17.77
CA ASN A 167 -5.08 -31.77 17.91
C ASN A 167 -3.66 -31.33 18.32
N SER A 168 -2.66 -32.19 18.12
CA SER A 168 -1.25 -31.92 18.41
C SER A 168 -0.39 -32.10 17.15
N LEU A 169 0.66 -31.29 17.01
CA LEU A 169 1.67 -31.46 15.96
C LEU A 169 2.55 -32.67 16.30
N VAL A 170 2.66 -33.62 15.37
CA VAL A 170 3.43 -34.86 15.53
C VAL A 170 4.40 -35.00 14.38
N LEU A 171 5.69 -35.16 14.71
CA LEU A 171 6.77 -35.38 13.76
C LEU A 171 6.78 -36.82 13.25
N GLU A 172 7.49 -37.06 12.15
CA GLU A 172 7.61 -38.40 11.54
C GLU A 172 8.13 -39.48 12.49
N ASN A 173 8.97 -39.11 13.46
CA ASN A 173 9.50 -40.02 14.48
C ASN A 173 8.52 -40.27 15.66
N GLY A 174 7.29 -39.76 15.59
CA GLY A 174 6.28 -39.89 16.63
C GLY A 174 6.39 -38.85 17.77
N THR A 175 7.34 -37.92 17.72
CA THR A 175 7.48 -36.88 18.74
C THR A 175 6.32 -35.89 18.64
N VAL A 176 5.58 -35.72 19.75
CA VAL A 176 4.57 -34.67 19.89
C VAL A 176 5.26 -33.35 20.20
N VAL A 177 5.03 -32.34 19.37
CA VAL A 177 5.55 -30.99 19.55
C VAL A 177 4.72 -30.27 20.62
N THR A 178 5.40 -29.82 21.67
CA THR A 178 4.83 -29.05 22.78
C THR A 178 5.60 -27.74 22.92
N PRO A 179 5.04 -26.72 23.60
CA PRO A 179 5.76 -25.50 23.89
C PRO A 179 7.10 -25.71 24.63
N GLN A 180 7.26 -26.84 25.34
CA GLN A 180 8.48 -27.15 26.10
C GLN A 180 9.58 -27.78 25.25
N ASN A 181 9.24 -28.47 24.16
CA ASN A 181 10.22 -29.14 23.29
C ASN A 181 10.36 -28.52 21.90
N ALA A 182 9.50 -27.55 21.55
CA ALA A 182 9.57 -26.84 20.28
C ALA A 182 10.88 -26.04 20.18
N ASP A 183 11.59 -26.22 19.07
CA ASP A 183 12.81 -25.48 18.76
C ASP A 183 12.43 -24.20 18.02
N PRO A 184 12.82 -23.00 18.51
CA PRO A 184 12.60 -21.70 17.86
C PRO A 184 13.10 -21.62 16.42
N SER A 185 14.05 -22.47 16.03
CA SER A 185 14.61 -22.53 14.68
C SER A 185 13.73 -23.30 13.70
N ASN A 186 12.73 -24.05 14.19
CA ASN A 186 11.90 -24.95 13.39
C ASN A 186 10.45 -24.45 13.32
N GLY A 187 9.97 -24.32 12.08
CA GLY A 187 8.56 -24.30 11.75
C GLY A 187 8.13 -25.71 11.35
N TYR A 188 6.82 -25.92 11.23
CA TYR A 188 6.26 -27.23 10.91
C TYR A 188 5.38 -27.14 9.66
N LEU A 189 5.60 -28.03 8.71
CA LEU A 189 4.85 -28.12 7.47
C LEU A 189 3.86 -29.28 7.56
N VAL A 190 2.57 -28.97 7.53
CA VAL A 190 1.50 -29.96 7.59
C VAL A 190 0.76 -29.98 6.26
N GLN A 191 0.66 -31.15 5.64
CA GLN A 191 -0.18 -31.33 4.47
C GLN A 191 -1.65 -31.44 4.89
N THR A 192 -2.51 -30.63 4.28
CA THR A 192 -3.96 -30.74 4.51
C THR A 192 -4.58 -31.72 3.53
N THR A 193 -5.85 -32.06 3.74
CA THR A 193 -6.65 -32.85 2.79
C THR A 193 -7.30 -31.99 1.69
N LEU A 194 -7.14 -30.67 1.76
CA LEU A 194 -7.76 -29.75 0.81
C LEU A 194 -6.88 -29.65 -0.44
N LEU A 195 -7.45 -29.98 -1.59
CA LEU A 195 -6.79 -29.83 -2.88
C LEU A 195 -7.01 -28.43 -3.44
N SER A 196 -5.97 -27.88 -4.04
CA SER A 196 -6.09 -26.60 -4.75
C SER A 196 -6.76 -26.80 -6.11
N PRO A 197 -7.83 -26.05 -6.45
CA PRO A 197 -8.45 -26.09 -7.77
C PRO A 197 -7.61 -25.36 -8.84
N HIS A 198 -6.66 -24.51 -8.44
CA HIS A 198 -5.81 -23.75 -9.35
C HIS A 198 -4.41 -23.56 -8.78
N SER A 199 -3.46 -23.17 -9.61
CA SER A 199 -2.15 -22.76 -9.14
C SER A 199 -2.21 -21.46 -8.34
N GLY A 200 -1.27 -21.25 -7.43
CA GLY A 200 -1.17 -19.99 -6.70
C GLY A 200 -0.19 -20.04 -5.54
N TYR A 201 0.00 -18.88 -4.91
CA TYR A 201 0.91 -18.74 -3.78
C TYR A 201 0.25 -19.10 -2.45
N ILE A 202 1.03 -19.76 -1.61
CA ILE A 202 0.78 -19.85 -0.17
C ILE A 202 1.44 -18.64 0.48
N THR A 203 0.68 -17.93 1.29
CA THR A 203 1.13 -16.71 1.98
C THR A 203 1.02 -16.87 3.49
N LYS A 204 1.86 -16.13 4.20
CA LYS A 204 1.82 -16.09 5.66
C LYS A 204 2.31 -14.74 6.17
N GLY A 205 1.58 -14.15 7.11
CA GLY A 205 2.09 -13.02 7.89
C GLY A 205 3.24 -13.45 8.80
N ASP A 206 4.30 -12.65 8.87
CA ASP A 206 5.49 -12.97 9.68
C ASP A 206 5.14 -13.19 11.17
N ASN A 207 4.13 -12.49 11.68
CA ASN A 207 3.58 -12.62 13.03
C ASN A 207 2.43 -13.64 13.17
N ASN A 208 2.01 -14.29 12.08
CA ASN A 208 0.93 -15.28 12.12
C ASN A 208 1.46 -16.64 12.58
N GLN A 209 0.64 -17.42 13.28
CA GLN A 209 1.03 -18.81 13.62
C GLN A 209 0.97 -19.74 12.43
N VAL A 210 0.04 -19.49 11.52
CA VAL A 210 -0.29 -20.37 10.39
C VAL A 210 -0.31 -19.58 9.10
N SER A 211 0.01 -20.23 7.98
CA SER A 211 -0.27 -19.69 6.64
C SER A 211 -1.76 -19.45 6.43
N ASP A 212 -2.08 -18.52 5.53
CA ASP A 212 -3.43 -18.03 5.32
C ASP A 212 -4.32 -19.10 4.65
N GLN A 213 -3.83 -19.68 3.56
CA GLN A 213 -4.58 -20.61 2.70
C GLN A 213 -4.96 -21.90 3.41
N GLY A 214 -6.19 -22.39 3.15
CA GLY A 214 -6.76 -23.52 3.87
C GLY A 214 -7.33 -23.15 5.25
N GLY A 215 -7.34 -21.86 5.62
CA GLY A 215 -8.05 -21.32 6.77
C GLY A 215 -9.32 -20.57 6.36
N TYR A 216 -10.09 -20.12 7.35
CA TYR A 216 -11.24 -19.23 7.15
C TYR A 216 -10.83 -17.80 7.53
N LEU A 217 -11.13 -16.81 6.69
CA LEU A 217 -10.94 -15.40 7.01
C LEU A 217 -12.28 -14.78 7.40
N SER A 218 -12.34 -14.04 8.50
CA SER A 218 -13.57 -13.35 8.94
C SER A 218 -14.04 -12.27 7.96
N SER A 219 -13.14 -11.76 7.11
CA SER A 219 -13.40 -10.72 6.12
C SER A 219 -13.82 -11.23 4.74
N VAL A 220 -13.87 -12.55 4.53
CA VAL A 220 -14.40 -13.19 3.31
C VAL A 220 -15.50 -14.17 3.72
N SER A 221 -16.61 -14.18 2.99
CA SER A 221 -17.87 -14.82 3.36
C SER A 221 -17.79 -16.33 3.61
N GLY A 222 -17.36 -16.77 4.80
CA GLY A 222 -17.42 -18.18 5.24
C GLY A 222 -16.67 -19.18 4.36
N GLU A 223 -15.85 -18.70 3.43
CA GLU A 223 -15.13 -19.49 2.45
C GLU A 223 -13.70 -19.75 2.91
N VAL A 224 -13.15 -20.86 2.44
CA VAL A 224 -11.74 -21.17 2.64
C VAL A 224 -10.90 -20.25 1.77
N ILE A 225 -9.81 -19.73 2.31
CA ILE A 225 -8.86 -18.93 1.55
C ILE A 225 -8.09 -19.86 0.61
N MET A 226 -8.16 -19.59 -0.68
CA MET A 226 -7.50 -20.38 -1.72
C MET A 226 -6.11 -19.81 -2.06
N PRO A 227 -5.20 -20.61 -2.66
CA PRO A 227 -3.90 -20.14 -3.12
C PRO A 227 -3.99 -18.89 -3.97
N VAL A 228 -3.10 -17.93 -3.74
CA VAL A 228 -3.19 -16.63 -4.39
C VAL A 228 -2.91 -16.78 -5.88
N LYS A 229 -3.94 -16.70 -6.72
CA LYS A 229 -3.78 -16.68 -8.18
C LYS A 229 -2.97 -15.46 -8.61
N ASP A 230 -2.29 -15.58 -9.75
CA ASP A 230 -1.53 -14.48 -10.33
C ASP A 230 -2.42 -13.24 -10.59
N GLU A 231 -3.69 -13.43 -10.97
CA GLU A 231 -4.66 -12.35 -11.17
C GLU A 231 -5.15 -11.66 -9.88
N TRP A 232 -4.97 -12.30 -8.72
CA TRP A 232 -5.30 -11.72 -7.42
C TRP A 232 -4.16 -10.90 -6.83
N ILE A 233 -2.95 -11.06 -7.37
CA ILE A 233 -1.76 -10.31 -6.96
C ILE A 233 -1.89 -8.86 -7.44
N VAL A 234 -1.81 -7.94 -6.48
CA VAL A 234 -1.67 -6.51 -6.76
C VAL A 234 -0.22 -6.19 -7.11
N GLY A 235 0.71 -6.78 -6.37
CA GLY A 235 2.14 -6.59 -6.58
C GLY A 235 2.96 -7.13 -5.43
N LYS A 236 4.25 -6.84 -5.44
CA LYS A 236 5.16 -7.13 -4.32
C LYS A 236 5.70 -5.86 -3.70
N ALA A 237 5.96 -5.91 -2.39
CA ALA A 237 6.55 -4.79 -1.67
C ALA A 237 7.96 -4.52 -2.21
N LEU A 238 8.27 -3.27 -2.55
CA LEU A 238 9.61 -2.86 -2.97
C LEU A 238 10.42 -2.35 -1.79
N PHE A 239 9.91 -1.32 -1.11
CA PHE A 239 10.46 -0.73 0.11
C PHE A 239 9.31 -0.16 0.94
N SER A 240 9.54 0.12 2.23
CA SER A 240 8.58 0.82 3.08
C SER A 240 9.20 2.07 3.72
N ILE A 241 8.34 3.05 4.02
CA ILE A 241 8.68 4.27 4.76
C ILE A 241 7.96 4.20 6.11
N PRO A 242 8.70 4.08 7.22
CA PRO A 242 8.09 3.99 8.54
C PRO A 242 7.18 5.18 8.87
N LEU A 243 6.09 4.91 9.58
CA LEU A 243 5.12 5.88 10.12
C LEU A 243 4.35 6.72 9.07
N LEU A 244 4.77 6.74 7.81
CA LEU A 244 4.17 7.60 6.80
C LEU A 244 2.74 7.15 6.42
N GLY A 245 2.42 5.88 6.63
CA GLY A 245 1.09 5.30 6.43
C GLY A 245 0.04 5.82 7.41
N TYR A 246 0.43 6.41 8.55
CA TYR A 246 -0.53 7.06 9.44
C TYR A 246 -1.25 8.25 8.79
N LEU A 247 -0.66 8.87 7.75
CA LEU A 247 -1.31 9.95 7.00
C LEU A 247 -2.55 9.46 6.23
N PRO A 248 -2.45 8.50 5.29
CA PRO A 248 -3.64 7.99 4.60
C PRO A 248 -4.61 7.26 5.54
N LEU A 249 -4.14 6.59 6.60
CA LEU A 249 -5.02 5.95 7.59
C LEU A 249 -5.91 6.95 8.35
N ASN A 250 -5.42 8.16 8.57
CA ASN A 250 -6.13 9.19 9.33
C ASN A 250 -6.50 10.39 8.44
N ILE A 251 -6.90 10.12 7.19
CA ILE A 251 -7.10 11.17 6.18
C ILE A 251 -8.09 12.26 6.64
N VAL A 252 -9.16 11.88 7.35
CA VAL A 252 -10.17 12.83 7.86
C VAL A 252 -9.59 13.73 8.97
N PRO A 253 -9.01 13.18 10.07
CA PRO A 253 -8.29 14.00 11.06
C PRO A 253 -7.21 14.90 10.43
N VAL A 254 -6.41 14.36 9.51
CA VAL A 254 -5.35 15.11 8.83
C VAL A 254 -5.95 16.27 8.03
N ALA A 255 -7.02 16.04 7.27
CA ALA A 255 -7.71 17.09 6.52
C ALA A 255 -8.24 18.21 7.44
N ILE A 256 -8.84 17.85 8.59
CA ILE A 256 -9.33 18.81 9.58
C ILE A 256 -8.17 19.68 10.11
N VAL A 257 -7.04 19.06 10.47
CA VAL A 257 -5.85 19.79 10.94
C VAL A 257 -5.31 20.72 9.87
N LEU A 258 -5.22 20.28 8.62
CA LEU A 258 -4.76 21.11 7.50
C LEU A 258 -5.68 22.29 7.25
N ILE A 259 -7.00 22.10 7.26
CA ILE A 259 -7.98 23.18 7.11
C ILE A 259 -7.84 24.18 8.27
N ALA A 260 -7.69 23.71 9.50
CA ALA A 260 -7.48 24.58 10.65
C ALA A 260 -6.19 25.41 10.53
N LEU A 261 -5.09 24.78 10.09
CA LEU A 261 -3.82 25.47 9.82
C LEU A 261 -3.95 26.51 8.72
N MET A 262 -4.68 26.21 7.63
CA MET A 262 -4.95 27.15 6.55
C MET A 262 -5.73 28.37 7.05
N LEU A 263 -6.78 28.19 7.84
CA LEU A 263 -7.56 29.29 8.41
C LEU A 263 -6.74 30.16 9.37
N VAL A 264 -5.88 29.54 10.19
CA VAL A 264 -4.95 30.27 11.08
C VAL A 264 -3.93 31.06 10.26
N TRP A 265 -3.37 30.45 9.22
CA TRP A 265 -2.42 31.11 8.33
C TRP A 265 -3.04 32.32 7.64
N GLU A 266 -4.24 32.16 7.08
CA GLU A 266 -4.99 33.25 6.44
C GLU A 266 -5.29 34.39 7.42
N TYR A 267 -5.70 34.06 8.66
CA TYR A 267 -5.92 35.05 9.71
C TYR A 267 -4.64 35.84 10.07
N VAL A 268 -3.49 35.16 10.16
CA VAL A 268 -2.20 35.79 10.46
C VAL A 268 -1.68 36.61 9.28
N ALA A 269 -1.79 36.10 8.05
CA ALA A 269 -1.40 36.80 6.83
C ALA A 269 -2.25 38.06 6.63
N GLY A 270 -3.58 37.95 6.80
CA GLY A 270 -4.49 39.10 6.71
C GLY A 270 -4.21 40.19 7.75
N LYS A 271 -3.65 39.84 8.93
CA LYS A 271 -3.14 40.84 9.89
C LYS A 271 -1.88 41.55 9.39
N LYS A 272 -0.96 40.84 8.75
CA LYS A 272 0.25 41.44 8.17
C LYS A 272 -0.11 42.44 7.08
N ASP A 273 -1.03 42.10 6.19
CA ASP A 273 -1.44 42.98 5.09
C ASP A 273 -2.13 44.25 5.61
N LYS A 274 -3.02 44.12 6.60
CA LYS A 274 -3.65 45.27 7.28
C LYS A 274 -2.62 46.16 8.00
N GLY A 275 -1.57 45.55 8.58
CA GLY A 275 -0.48 46.27 9.23
C GLY A 275 0.41 47.03 8.23
N ILE A 276 0.67 46.45 7.06
CA ILE A 276 1.44 47.06 5.97
C ILE A 276 0.65 48.22 5.36
N GLU A 277 -0.63 48.03 5.04
CA GLU A 277 -1.50 49.12 4.54
C GLU A 277 -1.55 50.30 5.51
N LYS A 278 -1.66 50.04 6.82
CA LYS A 278 -1.73 51.10 7.83
C LYS A 278 -0.43 51.92 7.87
N ARG A 279 0.73 51.25 7.79
CA ARG A 279 2.05 51.90 7.73
C ARG A 279 2.27 52.69 6.43
N GLU A 280 1.78 52.20 5.29
CA GLU A 280 1.84 52.96 4.03
C GLU A 280 0.92 54.19 4.04
N LYS A 281 -0.29 54.06 4.59
CA LYS A 281 -1.23 55.18 4.78
C LYS A 281 -0.63 56.24 5.71
N GLU A 282 0.08 55.84 6.77
CA GLU A 282 0.84 56.76 7.64
C GLU A 282 2.00 57.45 6.90
N LYS A 283 2.81 56.72 6.14
CA LYS A 283 3.92 57.31 5.36
C LYS A 283 3.43 58.32 4.31
N LYS A 284 2.30 58.04 3.63
CA LYS A 284 1.69 58.98 2.67
C LYS A 284 1.15 60.24 3.36
N ARG A 285 0.55 60.11 4.54
CA ARG A 285 0.09 61.26 5.36
C ARG A 285 1.23 62.16 5.83
N VAL A 286 2.39 61.59 6.16
CA VAL A 286 3.56 62.37 6.60
C VAL A 286 4.25 63.08 5.42
N LYS A 287 4.26 62.46 4.22
CA LYS A 287 4.83 63.07 3.00
C LYS A 287 3.98 64.20 2.40
N GLY A 288 2.65 64.15 2.55
CA GLY A 288 1.74 65.20 2.05
C GLY A 288 1.60 66.43 2.97
N LYS A 289 2.34 66.49 4.07
CA LYS A 289 2.36 67.60 5.06
C LYS A 289 3.66 68.41 5.06
N LYS A 290 4.57 68.15 4.12
CA LYS A 290 5.75 68.97 3.82
C LYS A 290 5.56 69.63 2.46
#